data_AF-A0A9P5ZWA1-F1
#
_entry.id   AF-A0A9P5ZWA1-F1
#
_cell.length_a   1.000
_cell.length_b   1.000
_cell.length_c   1.000
_cell.angle_alpha   90.00
_cell.angle_beta   90.00
_cell.angle_gamma   90.00
#
_symmetry.space_group_name_H-M   'P 1'
#
loop_
_entity.id
_entity.type
_entity.pdbx_description
1 polymer ?
#
loop_
_entity_poly.entity_id
_entity_poly.type
_entity_poly.pdbx_seq_one_letter_code
_entity_poly.pdbx_strand_id
1 'polypeptide(L)'
;MQYVLDKHLHSLTTTHISSFNASMILNNADHINEFRRLRAEFWSIPGVYEELQAYETRDDNYKYQILKGLVPTPLVGCVTTEVGPAWQASDTFFTDFPVHNVPNRVLSSTKHSHIICNVACHDTRLYASDVDPSASDKTAAAGMSYMHLLVIPSSKVYNAVALPNTELITEMRGHFQAFWRRDDSLNKVINAIHDTMERRYIEVARAYQVADSSTTPRRMAHLDAVMSECRNSAASYANMLRATWNSRLQDGKDIVFGFHSHPHHSVGHLHMHVLPDDAKFRTHSTLVHDRKTLSFEAVEHVLGGGEAD
;
A
#
# COMPACT_ATOMS: atom_id res chain seq x y z
N MET A 1 -6.32 6.36 -19.15
CA MET A 1 -7.55 5.87 -18.50
C MET A 1 -7.70 6.65 -17.20
N GLN A 2 -8.59 7.64 -17.23
CA GLN A 2 -8.45 8.96 -16.62
C GLN A 2 -9.65 9.23 -15.70
N TYR A 3 -9.40 9.86 -14.53
CA TYR A 3 -10.36 10.31 -13.48
C TYR A 3 -11.03 9.18 -12.68
N VAL A 4 -11.14 9.21 -11.35
CA VAL A 4 -11.63 10.28 -10.45
C VAL A 4 -10.98 10.11 -9.07
N LEU A 5 -10.40 11.17 -8.51
CA LEU A 5 -10.42 11.51 -7.08
C LEU A 5 -9.69 12.84 -6.88
N ASP A 6 -10.42 13.93 -7.11
CA ASP A 6 -10.04 15.26 -6.65
C ASP A 6 -11.29 15.91 -6.06
N LYS A 7 -11.27 16.15 -4.75
CA LYS A 7 -11.90 17.29 -4.05
C LYS A 7 -11.79 17.11 -2.54
N HIS A 8 -10.83 17.85 -1.97
CA HIS A 8 -10.91 18.65 -0.75
C HIS A 8 -9.55 18.63 -0.03
N LEU A 9 -8.77 19.69 -0.21
CA LEU A 9 -8.10 20.39 0.89
C LEU A 9 -7.48 21.69 0.37
N HIS A 10 -8.00 22.80 0.89
CA HIS A 10 -7.45 24.13 0.71
C HIS A 10 -6.14 24.28 1.50
N SER A 11 -5.19 24.97 0.86
CA SER A 11 -4.24 25.95 1.43
C SER A 11 -3.64 25.63 2.79
N LEU A 12 -2.35 25.28 2.84
CA LEU A 12 -1.44 25.84 3.84
C LEU A 12 -0.02 25.95 3.28
N THR A 13 0.56 27.11 3.56
CA THR A 13 1.80 27.69 3.09
C THR A 13 3.06 27.03 3.66
N THR A 14 4.10 27.04 2.84
CA THR A 14 5.49 26.68 3.08
C THR A 14 6.02 27.24 4.41
N THR A 15 6.39 26.35 5.32
CA THR A 15 7.20 26.71 6.50
C THR A 15 8.29 25.65 6.68
N HIS A 16 9.53 26.12 6.89
CA HIS A 16 10.74 25.32 7.13
C HIS A 16 10.50 24.17 8.13
N ILE A 17 10.66 22.92 7.68
CA ILE A 17 10.63 21.74 8.54
C ILE A 17 12.01 21.58 9.18
N SER A 18 12.15 22.11 10.39
CA SER A 18 13.16 21.67 11.34
C SER A 18 12.70 20.35 11.97
N SER A 19 13.57 19.34 11.94
CA SER A 19 13.55 18.07 12.69
C SER A 19 12.19 17.61 13.24
N PHE A 20 11.34 17.05 12.37
CA PHE A 20 10.22 16.22 12.80
C PHE A 20 10.74 14.79 13.05
N ASN A 21 10.70 14.34 14.29
CA ASN A 21 10.87 12.93 14.64
C ASN A 21 9.75 12.13 13.98
N ALA A 22 10.07 11.49 12.85
CA ALA A 22 9.14 10.77 11.99
C ALA A 22 8.83 9.36 12.50
N SER A 23 8.43 9.25 13.77
CA SER A 23 7.92 7.99 14.31
C SER A 23 6.41 7.92 14.06
N MET A 24 5.90 6.79 13.58
CA MET A 24 4.48 6.40 13.64
C MET A 24 4.01 6.27 15.10
N ILE A 25 4.13 7.33 15.90
CA ILE A 25 3.76 7.34 17.30
C ILE A 25 2.75 8.47 17.48
N LEU A 26 1.51 8.23 17.04
CA LEU A 26 0.47 8.52 18.01
C LEU A 26 0.69 7.57 19.19
N ASN A 27 0.35 7.98 20.41
CA ASN A 27 0.45 7.09 21.54
C ASN A 27 -0.35 5.80 21.21
N ASN A 28 0.14 4.62 21.59
CA ASN A 28 -0.57 3.37 21.33
C ASN A 28 -2.02 3.43 21.84
N ALA A 29 -2.27 4.18 22.92
CA ALA A 29 -3.60 4.49 23.43
C ALA A 29 -4.49 5.23 22.40
N ASP A 30 -3.95 6.19 21.66
CA ASP A 30 -4.67 6.93 20.63
C ASP A 30 -5.04 6.02 19.46
N HIS A 31 -4.13 5.15 19.01
CA HIS A 31 -4.42 4.15 17.98
C HIS A 31 -5.50 3.16 18.44
N ILE A 32 -5.44 2.70 19.69
CA ILE A 32 -6.46 1.81 20.27
C ILE A 32 -7.83 2.49 20.25
N ASN A 33 -7.91 3.74 20.74
CA ASN A 33 -9.15 4.50 20.81
C ASN A 33 -9.71 4.79 19.42
N GLU A 34 -8.86 5.19 18.48
CA GLU A 34 -9.24 5.44 17.10
C GLU A 34 -9.75 4.17 16.41
N PHE A 35 -9.07 3.03 16.58
CA PHE A 35 -9.52 1.78 15.99
C PHE A 35 -10.84 1.28 16.59
N ARG A 36 -11.04 1.42 17.91
CA ARG A 36 -12.34 1.15 18.57
C ARG A 36 -13.45 2.01 17.97
N ARG A 37 -13.20 3.32 17.81
CA ARG A 37 -14.15 4.25 17.20
C ARG A 37 -14.51 3.84 15.78
N LEU A 38 -13.52 3.63 14.92
CA LEU A 38 -13.74 3.22 13.52
C LEU A 38 -14.50 1.90 13.40
N ARG A 39 -14.20 0.93 14.28
CA ARG A 39 -14.88 -0.35 14.32
C ARG A 39 -16.34 -0.19 14.76
N ALA A 40 -16.60 0.56 15.83
CA ALA A 40 -17.96 0.82 16.30
C ALA A 40 -18.81 1.56 15.25
N GLU A 41 -18.24 2.57 14.59
CA GLU A 41 -18.88 3.29 13.51
C GLU A 41 -19.22 2.37 12.34
N PHE A 42 -18.26 1.56 11.88
CA PHE A 42 -18.46 0.64 10.76
C PHE A 42 -19.57 -0.38 11.03
N TRP A 43 -19.58 -1.01 12.21
CA TRP A 43 -20.60 -2.00 12.58
C TRP A 43 -21.97 -1.39 12.90
N SER A 44 -22.05 -0.08 13.11
CA SER A 44 -23.32 0.64 13.30
C SER A 44 -24.04 0.94 11.97
N ILE A 45 -23.39 0.75 10.82
CA ILE A 45 -23.96 1.04 9.50
C ILE A 45 -25.03 -0.02 9.16
N PRO A 46 -26.30 0.35 8.95
CA PRO A 46 -27.33 -0.61 8.54
C PRO A 46 -26.96 -1.28 7.21
N GLY A 47 -27.06 -2.61 7.13
CA GLY A 47 -26.74 -3.38 5.93
C GLY A 47 -25.29 -3.88 5.82
N VAL A 48 -24.42 -3.54 6.79
CA VAL A 48 -22.99 -3.88 6.71
C VAL A 48 -22.75 -5.39 6.80
N TYR A 49 -23.54 -6.13 7.57
CA TYR A 49 -23.42 -7.58 7.69
C TYR A 49 -23.74 -8.27 6.37
N GLU A 50 -24.80 -7.84 5.70
CA GLU A 50 -25.25 -8.36 4.42
C GLU A 50 -24.22 -8.08 3.32
N GLU A 51 -23.66 -6.87 3.28
CA GLU A 51 -22.60 -6.52 2.32
C GLU A 51 -21.29 -7.29 2.56
N LEU A 52 -20.89 -7.48 3.82
CA LEU A 52 -19.72 -8.31 4.16
C LEU A 52 -19.94 -9.76 3.73
N GLN A 53 -21.13 -10.33 4.01
CA GLN A 53 -21.46 -11.69 3.60
C GLN A 53 -21.46 -11.84 2.07
N ALA A 54 -22.00 -10.87 1.34
CA ALA A 54 -21.96 -10.84 -0.11
C ALA A 54 -20.51 -10.79 -0.63
N TYR A 55 -19.67 -9.94 -0.04
CA TYR A 55 -18.26 -9.83 -0.41
C TYR A 55 -17.49 -11.13 -0.15
N GLU A 56 -17.67 -11.75 1.02
CA GLU A 56 -17.02 -13.01 1.39
C GLU A 56 -17.46 -14.17 0.48
N THR A 57 -18.73 -14.21 0.09
CA THR A 57 -19.28 -15.24 -0.81
C THR A 57 -19.09 -14.93 -2.30
N ARG A 58 -18.41 -13.84 -2.64
CA ARG A 58 -18.13 -13.41 -4.02
C ARG A 58 -19.40 -13.15 -4.83
N ASP A 59 -20.43 -12.57 -4.22
CA ASP A 59 -21.66 -12.23 -4.92
C ASP A 59 -21.45 -11.02 -5.83
N ASP A 60 -21.25 -11.28 -7.12
CA ASP A 60 -21.04 -10.26 -8.16
C ASP A 60 -22.33 -9.56 -8.61
N ASN A 61 -23.50 -10.05 -8.19
CA ASN A 61 -24.79 -9.41 -8.44
C ASN A 61 -25.22 -8.49 -7.30
N TYR A 62 -24.53 -8.56 -6.15
CA TYR A 62 -24.83 -7.71 -5.01
C TYR A 62 -24.54 -6.24 -5.31
N LYS A 63 -25.42 -5.35 -4.85
CA LYS A 63 -25.25 -3.91 -5.00
C LYS A 63 -24.53 -3.31 -3.79
N TYR A 64 -23.20 -3.36 -3.82
CA TYR A 64 -22.34 -2.79 -2.78
C TYR A 64 -22.46 -1.26 -2.71
N GLN A 65 -22.77 -0.72 -1.53
CA GLN A 65 -22.95 0.71 -1.26
C GLN A 65 -22.15 1.19 -0.04
N ILE A 66 -21.87 0.28 0.90
CA ILE A 66 -21.15 0.54 2.15
C ILE A 66 -19.66 0.23 1.95
N LEU A 67 -19.33 -0.95 1.40
CA LEU A 67 -17.96 -1.37 1.16
C LEU A 67 -17.31 -0.52 0.06
N LYS A 68 -16.25 0.19 0.43
CA LYS A 68 -15.42 1.02 -0.46
C LYS A 68 -14.17 0.29 -0.93
N GLY A 69 -13.58 0.74 -2.03
CA GLY A 69 -12.29 0.22 -2.52
C GLY A 69 -12.38 -1.12 -3.26
N LEU A 70 -13.58 -1.50 -3.73
CA LEU A 70 -13.77 -2.49 -4.78
C LEU A 70 -13.20 -1.96 -6.12
N VAL A 71 -13.02 -2.84 -7.10
CA VAL A 71 -12.64 -2.41 -8.45
C VAL A 71 -13.66 -1.41 -9.01
N PRO A 72 -13.22 -0.30 -9.63
CA PRO A 72 -14.14 0.65 -10.24
C PRO A 72 -15.04 -0.01 -11.29
N THR A 73 -16.31 0.41 -11.36
CA THR A 73 -17.29 -0.13 -12.33
C THR A 73 -16.79 -0.22 -13.78
N PRO A 74 -16.05 0.79 -14.31
CA PRO A 74 -15.51 0.68 -15.68
C PRO A 74 -14.50 -0.45 -15.90
N LEU A 75 -13.98 -1.07 -14.84
CA LEU A 75 -13.04 -2.20 -14.92
C LEU A 75 -13.73 -3.56 -14.81
N VAL A 76 -15.00 -3.62 -14.39
CA VAL A 76 -15.74 -4.88 -14.31
C VAL A 76 -15.90 -5.45 -15.72
N GLY A 77 -15.56 -6.74 -15.88
CA GLY A 77 -15.51 -7.41 -17.18
C GLY A 77 -14.22 -7.18 -17.99
N CYS A 78 -13.28 -6.35 -17.50
CA CYS A 78 -12.02 -6.07 -18.18
C CYS A 78 -10.84 -6.88 -17.62
N VAL A 79 -9.87 -7.20 -18.47
CA VAL A 79 -8.55 -7.73 -18.08
C VAL A 79 -7.53 -6.59 -18.16
N THR A 80 -6.98 -6.15 -17.03
CA THR A 80 -6.15 -4.92 -16.97
C THR A 80 -4.65 -5.17 -16.84
N THR A 81 -4.21 -6.40 -16.60
CA THR A 81 -2.82 -6.76 -16.29
C THR A 81 -2.19 -7.66 -17.35
N GLU A 82 -2.78 -7.74 -18.55
CA GLU A 82 -2.41 -8.63 -19.67
C GLU A 82 -2.50 -10.14 -19.33
N VAL A 83 -2.76 -10.49 -18.08
CA VAL A 83 -2.89 -11.86 -17.55
C VAL A 83 -4.08 -11.94 -16.59
N GLY A 84 -4.60 -13.16 -16.40
CA GLY A 84 -5.67 -13.43 -15.43
C GLY A 84 -7.09 -13.23 -15.97
N PRO A 85 -8.11 -13.54 -15.14
CA PRO A 85 -9.50 -13.40 -15.53
C PRO A 85 -9.94 -11.93 -15.52
N ALA A 86 -11.08 -11.67 -16.14
CA ALA A 86 -11.74 -10.37 -16.07
C ALA A 86 -12.19 -10.07 -14.64
N TRP A 87 -12.06 -8.81 -14.23
CA TRP A 87 -12.50 -8.38 -12.91
C TRP A 87 -14.01 -8.54 -12.74
N GLN A 88 -14.42 -8.94 -11.55
CA GLN A 88 -15.82 -9.03 -11.14
C GLN A 88 -16.21 -7.89 -10.19
N ALA A 89 -17.52 -7.68 -10.01
CA ALA A 89 -18.03 -6.57 -9.22
C ALA A 89 -17.65 -6.66 -7.73
N SER A 90 -17.52 -7.88 -7.19
CA SER A 90 -17.07 -8.10 -5.82
C SER A 90 -15.53 -8.05 -5.67
N ASP A 91 -14.77 -7.82 -6.75
CA ASP A 91 -13.32 -7.87 -6.69
C ASP A 91 -12.70 -6.59 -6.13
N THR A 92 -11.47 -6.74 -5.66
CA THR A 92 -10.55 -5.66 -5.34
C THR A 92 -9.27 -5.90 -6.13
N PHE A 93 -8.39 -4.90 -6.21
CA PHE A 93 -7.07 -5.10 -6.83
C PHE A 93 -6.18 -6.14 -6.13
N PHE A 94 -6.58 -6.63 -4.93
CA PHE A 94 -5.90 -7.70 -4.19
C PHE A 94 -6.64 -9.04 -4.20
N THR A 95 -7.85 -9.09 -4.75
CA THR A 95 -8.58 -10.35 -4.91
C THR A 95 -7.80 -11.27 -5.84
N ASP A 96 -7.62 -12.53 -5.42
CA ASP A 96 -6.92 -13.57 -6.17
C ASP A 96 -5.62 -13.05 -6.80
N PHE A 97 -4.88 -12.25 -6.03
CA PHE A 97 -3.74 -11.47 -6.54
C PHE A 97 -2.77 -12.28 -7.42
N PRO A 98 -2.37 -13.52 -7.08
CA PRO A 98 -1.47 -14.32 -7.91
C PRO A 98 -2.04 -14.67 -9.30
N VAL A 99 -3.37 -14.72 -9.44
CA VAL A 99 -4.05 -15.06 -10.70
C VAL A 99 -4.16 -13.85 -11.62
N HIS A 100 -4.39 -12.67 -11.04
CA HIS A 100 -4.47 -11.40 -11.77
C HIS A 100 -3.11 -10.76 -12.08
N ASN A 101 -2.01 -11.36 -11.64
CA ASN A 101 -0.69 -10.76 -11.76
C ASN A 101 0.35 -11.78 -12.22
N VAL A 102 1.39 -11.29 -12.90
CA VAL A 102 2.54 -12.13 -13.26
C VAL A 102 3.18 -12.73 -11.99
N PRO A 103 3.64 -14.00 -12.01
CA PRO A 103 4.08 -14.73 -10.80
C PRO A 103 5.11 -14.01 -9.94
N ASN A 104 5.99 -13.21 -10.57
CA ASN A 104 7.08 -12.51 -9.89
C ASN A 104 6.61 -11.34 -8.99
N ARG A 105 5.31 -11.00 -8.97
CA ARG A 105 4.78 -9.96 -8.06
C ARG A 105 4.53 -10.46 -6.64
N VAL A 106 4.52 -11.78 -6.43
CA VAL A 106 4.36 -12.41 -5.13
C VAL A 106 5.72 -12.83 -4.61
N LEU A 107 6.15 -12.25 -3.49
CA LEU A 107 7.46 -12.50 -2.89
C LEU A 107 7.47 -13.81 -2.07
N SER A 108 6.34 -14.10 -1.43
CA SER A 108 6.10 -15.31 -0.64
C SER A 108 4.60 -15.56 -0.50
N SER A 109 4.23 -16.83 -0.34
CA SER A 109 2.85 -17.27 -0.12
C SER A 109 2.79 -18.32 0.97
N THR A 110 1.75 -18.27 1.78
CA THR A 110 1.23 -19.41 2.55
C THR A 110 -0.10 -19.85 1.91
N LYS A 111 -0.82 -20.75 2.57
CA LYS A 111 -2.22 -21.04 2.23
C LYS A 111 -3.19 -19.91 2.61
N HIS A 112 -2.74 -18.97 3.44
CA HIS A 112 -3.59 -17.97 4.09
C HIS A 112 -3.29 -16.55 3.64
N SER A 113 -2.06 -16.24 3.25
CA SER A 113 -1.65 -14.90 2.88
C SER A 113 -0.52 -14.87 1.84
N HIS A 114 -0.37 -13.71 1.20
CA HIS A 114 0.67 -13.38 0.24
C HIS A 114 1.44 -12.15 0.69
N ILE A 115 2.75 -12.15 0.49
CA ILE A 115 3.62 -10.98 0.65
C ILE A 115 3.89 -10.41 -0.73
N ILE A 116 3.56 -9.14 -0.92
CA ILE A 116 3.73 -8.43 -2.18
C ILE A 116 4.48 -7.11 -1.94
N CYS A 117 5.18 -6.64 -2.97
CA CYS A 117 5.67 -5.26 -2.96
C CYS A 117 4.52 -4.31 -3.26
N ASN A 118 4.46 -3.18 -2.55
CA ASN A 118 3.53 -2.12 -2.92
C ASN A 118 3.84 -1.65 -4.35
N VAL A 119 2.80 -1.48 -5.16
CA VAL A 119 2.96 -1.13 -6.58
C VAL A 119 3.39 0.31 -6.77
N ALA A 120 2.98 1.19 -5.85
CA ALA A 120 3.46 2.55 -5.87
C ALA A 120 4.91 2.60 -5.39
N CYS A 121 5.80 3.10 -6.26
CA CYS A 121 7.22 3.17 -5.96
C CYS A 121 7.48 4.20 -4.86
N HIS A 122 8.60 4.02 -4.16
CA HIS A 122 8.94 4.81 -2.97
C HIS A 122 9.38 6.24 -3.25
N ASP A 123 9.60 6.62 -4.52
CA ASP A 123 10.19 7.91 -4.88
C ASP A 123 9.11 8.87 -5.41
N THR A 124 8.75 9.84 -4.58
CA THR A 124 7.72 10.85 -4.87
C THR A 124 8.03 11.67 -6.13
N ARG A 125 9.31 11.80 -6.52
CA ARG A 125 9.69 12.56 -7.73
C ARG A 125 9.07 11.98 -9.01
N LEU A 126 8.84 10.66 -9.07
CA LEU A 126 8.15 10.00 -10.20
C LEU A 126 6.63 10.24 -10.24
N TYR A 127 6.11 10.99 -9.28
CA TYR A 127 4.71 11.39 -9.16
C TYR A 127 4.52 12.90 -9.10
N ALA A 128 5.60 13.68 -9.17
CA ALA A 128 5.53 15.13 -9.17
C ALA A 128 4.81 15.64 -10.43
N SER A 129 4.19 16.82 -10.36
CA SER A 129 3.36 17.37 -11.44
C SER A 129 4.12 17.62 -12.75
N ASP A 130 5.44 17.85 -12.68
CA ASP A 130 6.32 18.02 -13.83
C ASP A 130 6.73 16.68 -14.49
N VAL A 131 6.49 15.56 -13.80
CA VAL A 131 6.74 14.19 -14.27
C VAL A 131 5.45 13.44 -14.61
N ASP A 132 4.34 13.68 -13.91
CA ASP A 132 3.11 12.95 -14.16
C ASP A 132 2.48 13.32 -15.52
N PRO A 133 2.00 12.34 -16.31
CA PRO A 133 1.39 12.60 -17.61
C PRO A 133 0.19 13.55 -17.58
N SER A 134 -0.59 13.57 -16.48
CA SER A 134 -1.73 14.48 -16.33
C SER A 134 -1.36 15.87 -15.81
N ALA A 135 -0.07 16.16 -15.62
CA ALA A 135 0.44 17.39 -15.03
C ALA A 135 -0.12 17.69 -13.62
N SER A 136 -0.60 16.65 -12.93
CA SER A 136 -1.17 16.75 -11.58
C SER A 136 -0.17 16.19 -10.59
N ASP A 137 -0.01 16.85 -9.44
CA ASP A 137 0.83 16.32 -8.37
C ASP A 137 0.15 15.09 -7.75
N LYS A 138 0.81 13.93 -7.89
CA LYS A 138 0.35 12.65 -7.33
C LYS A 138 1.34 12.09 -6.31
N THR A 139 2.21 12.94 -5.74
CA THR A 139 3.20 12.52 -4.73
C THR A 139 2.56 11.79 -3.54
N ALA A 140 1.32 12.15 -3.20
CA ALA A 140 0.50 11.49 -2.20
C ALA A 140 0.24 9.99 -2.48
N ALA A 141 0.37 9.53 -3.73
CA ALA A 141 0.16 8.14 -4.13
C ALA A 141 1.42 7.28 -4.06
N ALA A 142 2.60 7.86 -3.80
CA ALA A 142 3.87 7.13 -3.69
C ALA A 142 3.89 6.17 -2.48
N GLY A 143 4.90 5.31 -2.41
CA GLY A 143 5.14 4.46 -1.23
C GLY A 143 5.49 5.26 0.03
N MET A 144 5.23 4.68 1.20
CA MET A 144 5.47 5.30 2.53
C MET A 144 6.92 5.18 3.04
N SER A 145 7.71 4.33 2.38
CA SER A 145 9.12 4.08 2.65
C SER A 145 9.77 3.44 1.42
N TYR A 146 11.11 3.46 1.34
CA TYR A 146 11.90 2.69 0.37
C TYR A 146 11.44 1.24 0.31
N MET A 147 11.33 0.59 1.47
CA MET A 147 10.71 -0.71 1.62
C MET A 147 9.27 -0.52 2.09
N HIS A 148 8.33 -0.63 1.15
CA HIS A 148 6.90 -0.63 1.43
C HIS A 148 6.30 -1.91 0.88
N LEU A 149 6.10 -2.87 1.77
CA LEU A 149 5.51 -4.16 1.43
C LEU A 149 4.09 -4.24 1.98
N LEU A 150 3.33 -5.18 1.44
CA LEU A 150 1.99 -5.51 1.90
C LEU A 150 1.93 -7.01 2.16
N VAL A 151 1.32 -7.40 3.28
CA VAL A 151 0.80 -8.75 3.47
C VAL A 151 -0.70 -8.70 3.25
N ILE A 152 -1.23 -9.56 2.38
CA ILE A 152 -2.65 -9.63 2.04
C ILE A 152 -3.16 -11.06 2.27
N PRO A 153 -4.38 -11.28 2.77
CA PRO A 153 -4.93 -12.62 2.86
C PRO A 153 -5.25 -13.19 1.48
N SER A 154 -5.26 -14.52 1.37
CA SER A 154 -5.74 -15.22 0.18
C SER A 154 -7.27 -15.24 0.09
N SER A 155 -7.97 -15.09 1.23
CA SER A 155 -9.43 -15.00 1.31
C SER A 155 -9.93 -13.57 1.11
N LYS A 156 -11.19 -13.43 0.67
CA LYS A 156 -11.86 -12.11 0.59
C LYS A 156 -12.20 -11.62 1.99
N VAL A 157 -11.29 -10.85 2.57
CA VAL A 157 -11.51 -10.14 3.84
C VAL A 157 -11.47 -8.65 3.57
N TYR A 158 -12.54 -7.93 3.91
CA TYR A 158 -12.71 -6.54 3.50
C TYR A 158 -11.67 -5.59 4.10
N ASN A 159 -11.57 -5.53 5.44
CA ASN A 159 -10.71 -4.58 6.13
C ASN A 159 -10.51 -5.01 7.59
N ALA A 160 -9.51 -4.46 8.28
CA ALA A 160 -9.25 -4.76 9.69
C ALA A 160 -10.46 -4.51 10.61
N VAL A 161 -11.29 -3.49 10.31
CA VAL A 161 -12.51 -3.22 11.11
C VAL A 161 -13.53 -4.35 11.05
N ALA A 162 -13.51 -5.19 10.01
CA ALA A 162 -14.45 -6.29 9.82
C ALA A 162 -13.97 -7.61 10.45
N LEU A 163 -12.74 -7.67 10.97
CA LEU A 163 -12.19 -8.91 11.51
C LEU A 163 -12.91 -9.34 12.79
N PRO A 164 -13.22 -10.64 12.98
CA PRO A 164 -13.85 -11.10 14.23
C PRO A 164 -12.84 -11.27 15.38
N ASN A 165 -11.58 -11.57 15.06
CA ASN A 165 -10.53 -11.92 16.03
C ASN A 165 -9.13 -11.61 15.47
N THR A 166 -8.08 -11.96 16.21
CA THR A 166 -6.68 -11.68 15.86
C THR A 166 -6.00 -12.73 14.99
N GLU A 167 -6.63 -13.88 14.72
CA GLU A 167 -5.96 -15.06 14.16
C GLU A 167 -5.31 -14.76 12.80
N LEU A 168 -6.06 -14.12 11.90
CA LEU A 168 -5.57 -13.83 10.55
C LEU A 168 -4.43 -12.81 10.55
N ILE A 169 -4.53 -11.72 11.31
CA ILE A 169 -3.47 -10.71 11.35
C ILE A 169 -2.20 -11.25 12.02
N THR A 170 -2.35 -12.11 13.02
CA THR A 170 -1.23 -12.80 13.66
C THR A 170 -0.54 -13.75 12.68
N GLU A 171 -1.31 -14.47 11.85
CA GLU A 171 -0.76 -15.28 10.76
C GLU A 171 0.01 -14.41 9.76
N MET A 172 -0.56 -13.27 9.34
CA MET A 172 0.07 -12.37 8.37
C MET A 172 1.40 -11.81 8.89
N ARG A 173 1.46 -11.40 10.17
CA ARG A 173 2.71 -10.98 10.84
C ARG A 173 3.71 -12.11 10.91
N GLY A 174 3.29 -13.31 11.33
CA GLY A 174 4.12 -14.50 11.40
C GLY A 174 4.68 -14.92 10.03
N HIS A 175 3.86 -14.87 8.97
CA HIS A 175 4.28 -15.14 7.60
C HIS A 175 5.37 -14.16 7.16
N PHE A 176 5.18 -12.85 7.38
CA PHE A 176 6.23 -11.88 7.05
C PHE A 176 7.52 -12.14 7.83
N GLN A 177 7.45 -12.36 9.14
CA GLN A 177 8.63 -12.61 9.96
C GLN A 177 9.40 -13.86 9.51
N ALA A 178 8.68 -14.94 9.20
CA ALA A 178 9.26 -16.18 8.68
C ALA A 178 9.91 -15.96 7.29
N PHE A 179 9.24 -15.22 6.41
CA PHE A 179 9.80 -14.82 5.12
C PHE A 179 11.08 -13.99 5.30
N TRP A 180 11.01 -12.93 6.09
CA TRP A 180 12.08 -11.93 6.23
C TRP A 180 13.40 -12.49 6.78
N ARG A 181 13.32 -13.57 7.57
CA ARG A 181 14.49 -14.28 8.11
C ARG A 181 15.23 -15.15 7.09
N ARG A 182 14.64 -15.42 5.92
CA ARG A 182 15.31 -16.23 4.89
C ARG A 182 16.40 -15.43 4.18
N ASP A 183 17.48 -16.10 3.83
CA ASP A 183 18.64 -15.50 3.17
C ASP A 183 18.32 -14.87 1.81
N ASP A 184 17.29 -15.37 1.10
CA ASP A 184 16.90 -14.89 -0.22
C ASP A 184 15.95 -13.69 -0.19
N SER A 185 15.31 -13.41 0.94
CA SER A 185 14.20 -12.46 1.04
C SER A 185 14.61 -11.02 0.81
N LEU A 186 15.76 -10.61 1.35
CA LEU A 186 16.26 -9.26 1.21
C LEU A 186 16.48 -8.88 -0.26
N ASN A 187 17.14 -9.74 -1.04
CA ASN A 187 17.38 -9.49 -2.45
C ASN A 187 16.07 -9.54 -3.27
N LYS A 188 15.12 -10.42 -2.91
CA LYS A 188 13.79 -10.42 -3.51
C LYS A 188 13.06 -9.09 -3.31
N VAL A 189 13.10 -8.55 -2.10
CA VAL A 189 12.48 -7.26 -1.78
C VAL A 189 13.14 -6.11 -2.55
N ILE A 190 14.48 -6.04 -2.55
CA ILE A 190 15.22 -5.00 -3.29
C ILE A 190 14.88 -5.05 -4.79
N ASN A 191 14.88 -6.24 -5.40
CA ASN A 191 14.55 -6.41 -6.81
C ASN A 191 13.11 -5.99 -7.09
N ALA A 192 12.15 -6.37 -6.25
CA ALA A 192 10.76 -5.98 -6.43
C ALA A 192 10.54 -4.46 -6.32
N ILE A 193 11.22 -3.78 -5.39
CA ILE A 193 11.17 -2.31 -5.27
C ILE A 193 11.73 -1.67 -6.55
N HIS A 194 12.88 -2.15 -7.04
CA HIS A 194 13.46 -1.67 -8.29
C HIS A 194 12.49 -1.86 -9.47
N ASP A 195 11.88 -3.03 -9.58
CA ASP A 195 10.90 -3.32 -10.64
C ASP A 195 9.69 -2.38 -10.60
N THR A 196 9.20 -2.00 -9.40
CA THR A 196 8.08 -1.03 -9.30
C THR A 196 8.45 0.36 -9.80
N MET A 197 9.69 0.79 -9.53
CA MET A 197 10.22 2.08 -9.99
C MET A 197 10.39 2.10 -11.51
N GLU A 198 10.98 1.04 -12.08
CA GLU A 198 11.14 0.89 -13.54
C GLU A 198 9.80 0.83 -14.27
N ARG A 199 8.82 0.10 -13.72
CA ARG A 199 7.46 0.07 -14.28
C ARG A 199 6.82 1.45 -14.33
N ARG A 200 6.97 2.24 -13.26
CA ARG A 200 6.45 3.61 -13.23
C ARG A 200 7.12 4.48 -14.28
N TYR A 201 8.44 4.39 -14.42
CA TYR A 201 9.16 5.09 -15.49
C TYR A 201 8.63 4.71 -16.88
N ILE A 202 8.46 3.41 -17.17
CA ILE A 202 7.95 2.92 -18.45
C ILE A 202 6.51 3.42 -18.71
N GLU A 203 5.65 3.41 -17.69
CA GLU A 203 4.28 3.91 -17.78
C GLU A 203 4.25 5.40 -18.19
N VAL A 204 5.04 6.23 -17.52
CA VAL A 204 5.13 7.67 -17.80
C VAL A 204 5.72 7.92 -19.18
N ALA A 205 6.82 7.24 -19.52
CA ALA A 205 7.47 7.35 -20.83
C ALA A 205 6.52 6.99 -21.98
N ARG A 206 5.76 5.88 -21.83
CA ARG A 206 4.76 5.47 -22.82
C ARG A 206 3.67 6.53 -22.98
N ALA A 207 3.18 7.10 -21.88
CA ALA A 207 2.18 8.16 -21.93
C ALA A 207 2.68 9.42 -22.67
N TYR A 208 3.95 9.79 -22.47
CA TYR A 208 4.57 10.92 -23.19
C TYR A 208 4.70 10.68 -24.69
N GLN A 209 4.97 9.43 -25.10
CA GLN A 209 5.08 9.04 -26.49
C GLN A 209 3.72 9.04 -27.20
N VAL A 210 2.66 8.56 -26.52
CA VAL A 210 1.30 8.50 -27.09
C VAL A 210 0.67 9.89 -27.22
N ALA A 211 1.04 10.85 -26.37
CA ALA A 211 0.45 12.19 -26.36
C ALA A 211 0.82 13.08 -27.58
N ASP A 212 1.60 12.58 -28.54
CA ASP A 212 2.04 13.23 -29.79
C ASP A 212 2.20 14.76 -29.69
N SER A 213 3.21 15.20 -28.94
CA SER A 213 3.43 16.62 -28.65
C SER A 213 4.84 17.08 -29.01
N SER A 214 4.97 18.34 -29.43
CA SER A 214 6.28 18.99 -29.65
C SER A 214 7.14 19.06 -28.38
N THR A 215 6.55 18.84 -27.20
CA THR A 215 7.25 18.88 -25.91
C THR A 215 7.83 17.53 -25.49
N THR A 216 7.47 16.44 -26.17
CA THR A 216 7.85 15.07 -25.79
C THR A 216 9.37 14.88 -25.62
N PRO A 217 10.25 15.38 -26.50
CA PRO A 217 11.71 15.24 -26.29
C PRO A 217 12.20 15.89 -24.99
N ARG A 218 11.69 17.08 -24.66
CA ARG A 218 12.06 17.78 -23.42
C ARG A 218 11.54 17.04 -22.18
N ARG A 219 10.29 16.55 -22.24
CA ARG A 219 9.69 15.79 -21.13
C ARG A 219 10.38 14.46 -20.89
N MET A 220 10.80 13.76 -21.96
CA MET A 220 11.59 12.53 -21.86
C MET A 220 12.96 12.80 -21.24
N ALA A 221 13.69 13.82 -21.69
CA ALA A 221 14.99 14.18 -21.11
C ALA A 221 14.88 14.53 -19.61
N HIS A 222 13.81 15.21 -19.20
CA HIS A 222 13.52 15.48 -17.79
C HIS A 222 13.24 14.20 -17.00
N LEU A 223 12.38 13.33 -17.53
CA LEU A 223 12.06 12.04 -16.91
C LEU A 223 13.31 11.17 -16.74
N ASP A 224 14.18 11.12 -17.75
CA ASP A 224 15.45 10.36 -17.70
C ASP A 224 16.38 10.89 -16.61
N ALA A 225 16.49 12.22 -16.47
CA ALA A 225 17.27 12.85 -15.42
C ALA A 225 16.73 12.51 -14.03
N VAL A 226 15.41 12.65 -13.82
CA VAL A 226 14.75 12.27 -12.55
C VAL A 226 14.99 10.79 -12.25
N MET A 227 14.77 9.90 -13.22
CA MET A 227 14.93 8.46 -13.03
C MET A 227 16.37 8.06 -12.71
N SER A 228 17.37 8.75 -13.29
CA SER A 228 18.78 8.57 -12.92
C SER A 228 19.02 8.84 -11.44
N GLU A 229 18.47 9.95 -10.92
CA GLU A 229 18.56 10.25 -9.50
C GLU A 229 17.79 9.25 -8.63
N CYS A 230 16.60 8.82 -9.06
CA CYS A 230 15.82 7.78 -8.36
C CYS A 230 16.62 6.47 -8.23
N ARG A 231 17.27 6.02 -9.32
CA ARG A 231 18.14 4.83 -9.30
C ARG A 231 19.32 4.97 -8.35
N ASN A 232 19.97 6.14 -8.33
CA ASN A 232 21.08 6.41 -7.41
C ASN A 232 20.62 6.37 -5.94
N SER A 233 19.49 7.02 -5.62
CA SER A 233 18.89 6.97 -4.29
C SER A 233 18.49 5.54 -3.91
N ALA A 234 17.83 4.80 -4.82
CA ALA A 234 17.41 3.42 -4.59
C ALA A 234 18.60 2.49 -4.33
N ALA A 235 19.73 2.66 -5.02
CA ALA A 235 20.95 1.91 -4.79
C ALA A 235 21.56 2.22 -3.40
N SER A 236 21.54 3.49 -2.99
CA SER A 236 21.96 3.91 -1.66
C SER A 236 21.10 3.27 -0.56
N TYR A 237 19.76 3.32 -0.70
CA TYR A 237 18.85 2.67 0.23
C TYR A 237 18.98 1.15 0.22
N ALA A 238 19.19 0.51 -0.93
CA ALA A 238 19.43 -0.94 -1.00
C ALA A 238 20.66 -1.33 -0.18
N ASN A 239 21.76 -0.57 -0.28
CA ASN A 239 22.97 -0.81 0.49
C ASN A 239 22.76 -0.54 1.98
N MET A 240 22.03 0.51 2.32
CA MET A 240 21.63 0.78 3.71
C MET A 240 20.78 -0.36 4.27
N LEU A 241 19.78 -0.84 3.52
CA LEU A 241 18.91 -1.95 3.92
C LEU A 241 19.74 -3.23 4.15
N ARG A 242 20.71 -3.54 3.29
CA ARG A 242 21.65 -4.65 3.50
C ARG A 242 22.47 -4.52 4.77
N ALA A 243 23.02 -3.33 5.03
CA ALA A 243 23.81 -3.08 6.23
C ALA A 243 22.96 -3.18 7.52
N THR A 244 21.76 -2.60 7.51
CA THR A 244 20.83 -2.61 8.65
C THR A 244 20.18 -3.99 8.83
N TRP A 245 20.00 -4.77 7.77
CA TRP A 245 19.45 -6.13 7.85
C TRP A 245 20.31 -7.04 8.71
N ASN A 246 21.60 -7.12 8.41
CA ASN A 246 22.55 -7.95 9.17
C ASN A 246 22.74 -7.53 10.64
N SER A 247 22.42 -6.27 10.99
CA SER A 247 22.69 -5.72 12.32
C SER A 247 21.47 -5.55 13.21
N ARG A 248 20.27 -5.36 12.64
CA ARG A 248 19.04 -5.03 13.40
C ARG A 248 17.74 -5.57 12.82
N LEU A 249 17.58 -5.56 11.49
CA LEU A 249 16.29 -5.90 10.88
C LEU A 249 16.06 -7.39 10.68
N GLN A 250 17.08 -8.25 10.68
CA GLN A 250 16.91 -9.69 10.39
C GLN A 250 15.90 -10.37 11.34
N ASP A 251 15.91 -9.97 12.62
CA ASP A 251 14.95 -10.47 13.62
C ASP A 251 13.56 -9.82 13.53
N GLY A 252 13.41 -8.78 12.71
CA GLY A 252 12.18 -8.00 12.55
C GLY A 252 11.95 -6.93 13.64
N LYS A 253 12.97 -6.56 14.42
CA LYS A 253 12.83 -5.62 15.55
C LYS A 253 12.49 -4.18 15.13
N ASP A 254 13.12 -3.70 14.07
CA ASP A 254 12.91 -2.34 13.55
C ASP A 254 11.97 -2.35 12.33
N ILE A 255 11.02 -3.30 12.31
CA ILE A 255 9.97 -3.40 11.29
C ILE A 255 8.63 -3.01 11.93
N VAL A 256 7.98 -2.02 11.32
CA VAL A 256 6.65 -1.54 11.71
C VAL A 256 5.59 -2.23 10.86
N PHE A 257 4.51 -2.62 11.55
CA PHE A 257 3.33 -3.22 10.95
C PHE A 257 2.13 -2.29 11.18
N GLY A 258 1.34 -2.04 10.15
CA GLY A 258 0.17 -1.17 10.29
C GLY A 258 -0.94 -1.44 9.29
N PHE A 259 -2.12 -0.90 9.57
CA PHE A 259 -3.33 -1.07 8.78
C PHE A 259 -3.94 0.28 8.43
N HIS A 260 -4.46 0.40 7.21
CA HIS A 260 -5.43 1.44 6.89
C HIS A 260 -6.84 0.89 7.09
N SER A 261 -7.61 1.49 7.99
CA SER A 261 -8.96 1.03 8.31
C SER A 261 -10.05 1.77 7.54
N HIS A 262 -11.23 1.17 7.35
CA HIS A 262 -12.42 1.89 6.87
C HIS A 262 -12.71 3.11 7.79
N PRO A 263 -13.04 4.29 7.24
CA PRO A 263 -13.28 4.61 5.82
C PRO A 263 -12.03 5.10 5.06
N HIS A 264 -10.85 5.04 5.65
CA HIS A 264 -9.63 5.70 5.17
C HIS A 264 -8.71 4.82 4.29
N HIS A 265 -9.05 3.56 4.04
CA HIS A 265 -8.31 2.68 3.12
C HIS A 265 -8.49 3.08 1.65
N SER A 266 -7.52 2.72 0.82
CA SER A 266 -7.61 2.87 -0.65
C SER A 266 -8.19 1.63 -1.33
N VAL A 267 -7.90 0.44 -0.81
CA VAL A 267 -8.36 -0.85 -1.34
C VAL A 267 -9.20 -1.53 -0.27
N GLY A 268 -10.39 -2.01 -0.65
CA GLY A 268 -11.38 -2.68 0.21
C GLY A 268 -11.04 -4.14 0.47
N HIS A 269 -9.76 -4.43 0.65
CA HIS A 269 -9.25 -5.75 0.97
C HIS A 269 -8.26 -5.60 2.12
N LEU A 270 -8.29 -6.49 3.11
CA LEU A 270 -7.38 -6.43 4.24
C LEU A 270 -5.94 -6.46 3.74
N HIS A 271 -5.12 -5.52 4.19
CA HIS A 271 -3.70 -5.51 3.90
C HIS A 271 -2.93 -4.89 5.06
N MET A 272 -1.88 -5.58 5.48
CA MET A 272 -0.95 -5.09 6.49
C MET A 272 0.25 -4.45 5.79
N HIS A 273 0.48 -3.18 6.07
CA HIS A 273 1.67 -2.46 5.65
C HIS A 273 2.87 -2.93 6.47
N VAL A 274 3.99 -3.13 5.79
CA VAL A 274 5.26 -3.51 6.41
C VAL A 274 6.36 -2.56 5.97
N LEU A 275 6.94 -1.85 6.92
CA LEU A 275 7.90 -0.76 6.70
C LEU A 275 9.09 -0.88 7.67
N PRO A 276 10.32 -0.46 7.30
CA PRO A 276 11.36 -0.16 8.27
C PRO A 276 10.97 1.06 9.11
N ASP A 277 11.30 1.04 10.41
CA ASP A 277 11.07 2.17 11.32
C ASP A 277 12.05 3.34 11.10
N ASP A 278 13.26 3.05 10.59
CA ASP A 278 14.29 4.08 10.40
C ASP A 278 13.83 5.13 9.36
N ALA A 279 13.68 6.37 9.84
CA ALA A 279 13.25 7.53 9.07
C ALA A 279 14.10 7.80 7.81
N LYS A 280 15.35 7.31 7.76
CA LYS A 280 16.19 7.40 6.56
C LYS A 280 15.58 6.71 5.35
N PHE A 281 14.82 5.63 5.55
CA PHE A 281 14.13 4.97 4.44
C PHE A 281 12.93 5.77 3.92
N ARG A 282 12.57 6.89 4.56
CA ARG A 282 11.37 7.67 4.27
C ARG A 282 11.64 8.98 3.52
N THR A 283 12.91 9.33 3.26
CA THR A 283 13.30 10.65 2.72
C THR A 283 12.66 11.03 1.38
N HIS A 284 12.30 10.08 0.53
CA HIS A 284 11.61 10.35 -0.75
C HIS A 284 10.19 9.78 -0.80
N SER A 285 9.62 9.46 0.35
CA SER A 285 8.35 8.76 0.46
C SER A 285 7.21 9.70 0.89
N THR A 286 5.97 9.27 0.67
CA THR A 286 4.80 10.02 1.16
C THR A 286 4.62 9.83 2.66
N LEU A 287 4.20 10.90 3.35
CA LEU A 287 3.73 10.87 4.74
C LEU A 287 2.20 10.96 4.85
N VAL A 288 1.49 11.09 3.72
CA VAL A 288 0.03 11.31 3.68
C VAL A 288 -0.75 10.16 4.31
N HIS A 289 -0.16 8.97 4.33
CA HIS A 289 -0.77 7.74 4.80
C HIS A 289 -0.50 7.46 6.28
N ASP A 290 0.51 8.09 6.88
CA ASP A 290 0.89 7.89 8.29
C ASP A 290 -0.27 8.18 9.23
N ARG A 291 -0.92 9.33 9.04
CA ARG A 291 -2.01 9.82 9.90
C ARG A 291 -3.23 8.90 9.96
N LYS A 292 -3.35 7.98 9.01
CA LYS A 292 -4.46 7.01 8.92
C LYS A 292 -4.00 5.57 9.12
N THR A 293 -2.71 5.37 9.43
CA THR A 293 -2.16 4.05 9.73
C THR A 293 -2.36 3.78 11.21
N LEU A 294 -3.01 2.66 11.52
CA LEU A 294 -3.12 2.14 12.87
C LEU A 294 -2.08 1.05 13.07
N SER A 295 -1.37 1.07 14.20
CA SER A 295 -0.37 0.03 14.50
C SER A 295 -1.01 -1.35 14.61
N PHE A 296 -0.24 -2.37 14.25
CA PHE A 296 -0.63 -3.76 14.46
C PHE A 296 -1.02 -4.02 15.92
N GLU A 297 -0.22 -3.54 16.87
CA GLU A 297 -0.43 -3.75 18.31
C GLU A 297 -1.78 -3.18 18.78
N ALA A 298 -2.20 -2.03 18.25
CA ALA A 298 -3.50 -1.45 18.59
C ALA A 298 -4.66 -2.26 18.01
N VAL A 299 -4.53 -2.70 16.75
CA VAL A 299 -5.52 -3.54 16.08
C VAL A 299 -5.65 -4.89 16.78
N GLU A 300 -4.52 -5.53 17.11
CA GLU A 300 -4.47 -6.80 17.83
C GLU A 300 -5.11 -6.69 19.22
N HIS A 301 -4.77 -5.66 19.99
CA HIS A 301 -5.33 -5.45 21.33
C HIS A 301 -6.87 -5.37 21.31
N VAL A 302 -7.43 -4.56 20.40
CA VAL A 302 -8.89 -4.37 20.30
C VAL A 302 -9.58 -5.66 19.82
N LEU A 303 -9.00 -6.38 18.86
CA LEU A 303 -9.58 -7.64 18.36
C LEU A 303 -9.44 -8.78 19.38
N GLY A 304 -8.43 -8.74 20.25
CA GLY A 304 -8.19 -9.71 21.31
C GLY A 304 -9.11 -9.54 22.53
N GLY A 305 -10.00 -8.56 22.52
CA GLY A 305 -10.91 -8.27 23.64
C GLY A 305 -10.25 -7.50 24.79
N GLY A 306 -9.14 -6.80 24.56
CA GLY A 306 -8.58 -5.89 25.55
C GLY A 306 -9.59 -4.82 25.94
N GLU A 307 -10.01 -4.81 27.21
CA GLU A 307 -10.85 -3.74 27.77
C GLU A 307 -10.09 -2.41 27.78
N ALA A 308 -10.82 -1.30 27.84
CA ALA A 308 -10.22 0.01 28.04
C ALA A 308 -9.79 0.12 29.51
N ASP A 309 -8.48 0.07 29.76
CA ASP A 309 -7.90 0.46 31.06
C ASP A 309 -8.21 1.94 31.37
#